data_AF-A0A949CJR6-F1
#
_entry.id   AF-A0A949CJR6-F1
#
_cell.length_a   1.000
_cell.length_b   1.000
_cell.length_c   1.000
_cell.angle_alpha   90.00
_cell.angle_beta   90.00
_cell.angle_gamma   90.00
#
_symmetry.space_group_name_H-M   'P 1'
#
loop_
_entity.id
_entity.type
_entity.pdbx_description
1 polymer ?
#
loop_
_entity_poly.entity_id
_entity_poly.type
_entity_poly.pdbx_seq_one_letter_code
_entity_poly.pdbx_strand_id
1 'polypeptide(L)'
;GWCSGTALGHMLLEWLRKRRSLVQQIAWSVSLACTLFAIMHPVWRVTIPASDPGGVMVYPVGAVEYMKSTRFRGNLMTPFVSGAYVSWHCYPNVLVSLDGRYEVAYREDVLPKHDQFYSATGDWQRILEELSADAILVQQNAPVRGLLGRPESKTEHFRLVYEDATFALYLQDSLSVRTSGLEGESQSRWIK
;
A
#
# COMPACT_ATOMS: atom_id res chain seq x y z
N GLY A 1 -34.27 4.64 43.08
CA GLY A 1 -33.20 3.76 42.55
C GLY A 1 -32.49 3.11 43.73
N TRP A 2 -31.77 2.01 43.54
CA TRP A 2 -31.17 1.26 44.66
C TRP A 2 -30.24 2.12 45.55
N CYS A 3 -29.64 3.19 45.01
CA CYS A 3 -28.81 4.13 45.77
C CYS A 3 -29.59 5.22 46.52
N SER A 4 -30.89 5.44 46.27
CA SER A 4 -31.65 6.54 46.89
C SER A 4 -32.20 6.23 48.28
N GLY A 5 -31.96 5.02 48.81
CA GLY A 5 -32.37 4.62 50.16
C GLY A 5 -31.29 4.80 51.22
N THR A 6 -30.10 5.28 50.85
CA THR A 6 -28.97 5.45 51.78
C THR A 6 -28.69 6.94 52.00
N ALA A 7 -28.17 7.29 53.19
CA ALA A 7 -27.81 8.67 53.53
C ALA A 7 -26.83 9.29 52.51
N LEU A 8 -25.86 8.49 52.05
CA LEU A 8 -24.91 8.89 51.02
C LEU A 8 -25.60 9.21 49.68
N GLY A 9 -26.61 8.42 49.30
CA GLY A 9 -27.39 8.67 48.09
C GLY A 9 -28.17 9.98 48.14
N HIS A 10 -28.78 10.31 49.28
CA HIS A 10 -29.47 11.58 49.46
C HIS A 10 -28.49 12.77 49.36
N MET A 11 -27.35 12.69 50.05
CA MET A 11 -26.31 13.72 49.98
C MET A 11 -25.80 13.94 48.55
N LEU A 12 -25.55 12.84 47.82
CA LEU A 12 -25.09 12.91 46.44
C LEU A 12 -26.14 13.52 45.50
N LEU A 13 -27.41 13.14 45.64
CA LEU A 13 -28.50 13.66 44.81
C LEU A 13 -28.78 15.14 45.08
N GLU A 14 -28.74 15.57 46.33
CA GLU A 14 -28.87 16.99 46.69
C GLU A 14 -27.71 17.81 46.15
N TRP A 15 -26.49 17.29 46.23
CA TRP A 15 -25.30 17.93 45.65
C TRP A 15 -25.40 18.07 44.13
N LEU A 16 -25.79 16.98 43.43
CA LEU A 16 -26.00 16.97 41.98
C LEU A 16 -27.12 17.92 41.56
N ARG A 17 -28.23 17.97 42.32
CA ARG A 17 -29.37 18.86 42.05
C ARG A 17 -29.01 20.33 42.28
N LYS A 18 -28.25 20.63 43.35
CA LYS A 18 -27.78 21.99 43.66
C LYS A 18 -26.77 22.50 42.62
N ARG A 19 -25.97 21.61 42.02
CA ARG A 19 -24.98 21.93 40.99
C ARG A 19 -25.40 21.50 39.58
N ARG A 20 -26.71 21.39 39.33
CA ARG A 20 -27.25 20.83 38.07
C ARG A 20 -26.68 21.48 36.81
N SER A 21 -26.54 22.80 36.78
CA SER A 21 -25.97 23.52 35.64
C SER A 21 -24.51 23.16 35.39
N LEU A 22 -23.70 23.06 36.44
CA LEU A 22 -22.29 22.67 36.36
C LEU A 22 -22.13 21.21 35.91
N VAL A 23 -22.96 20.30 36.44
CA VAL A 23 -22.97 18.89 36.02
C VAL A 23 -23.36 18.77 34.55
N GLN A 24 -24.36 19.53 34.10
CA GLN A 24 -24.75 19.60 32.68
C GLN A 24 -23.60 20.12 31.81
N GLN A 25 -22.94 21.21 32.21
CA GLN A 25 -21.79 21.75 31.48
C GLN A 25 -20.66 20.73 31.36
N ILE A 26 -20.29 20.04 32.44
CA ILE A 26 -19.28 18.98 32.41
C ILE A 26 -19.70 17.85 31.46
N ALA A 27 -20.95 17.39 31.53
CA ALA A 27 -21.45 16.32 30.67
C ALA A 27 -21.40 16.72 29.18
N TRP A 28 -21.77 17.95 28.85
CA TRP A 28 -21.65 18.50 27.49
C TRP A 28 -20.20 18.60 27.05
N SER A 29 -19.30 19.10 27.90
CA SER A 29 -17.87 19.20 27.59
C SER A 29 -17.23 17.84 27.35
N VAL A 30 -17.54 16.83 28.18
CA VAL A 30 -17.04 15.47 28.01
C VAL A 30 -17.60 14.85 26.72
N SER A 31 -18.90 15.01 26.46
CA SER A 31 -19.51 14.49 25.22
C SER A 31 -18.91 15.14 23.97
N LEU A 32 -18.67 16.45 24.01
CA LEU A 32 -18.01 17.18 22.91
C LEU A 32 -16.57 16.70 22.72
N ALA A 33 -15.81 16.55 23.80
CA ALA A 33 -14.44 16.05 23.75
C ALA A 33 -14.36 14.63 23.16
N CYS A 34 -15.23 13.72 23.61
CA CYS A 34 -15.31 12.37 23.05
C CYS A 34 -15.71 12.38 21.57
N THR A 35 -16.64 13.25 21.17
CA THR A 35 -17.06 13.39 19.77
C THR A 35 -15.93 13.91 18.89
N LEU A 36 -15.21 14.94 19.35
CA LEU A 36 -14.04 15.48 18.65
C LEU A 36 -12.93 14.44 18.54
N PHE A 37 -12.63 13.72 19.62
CA PHE A 37 -11.66 12.63 19.62
C PHE A 37 -12.04 11.54 18.61
N ALA A 38 -13.31 11.14 18.59
CA ALA A 38 -13.85 10.18 17.64
C ALA A 38 -13.71 10.67 16.18
N ILE A 39 -14.01 11.93 15.89
CA ILE A 39 -13.86 12.51 14.55
C ILE A 39 -12.38 12.56 14.13
N MET A 40 -11.48 12.92 15.06
CA MET A 40 -10.03 12.99 14.81
C MET A 40 -9.39 11.60 14.64
N HIS A 41 -9.93 10.59 15.32
CA HIS A 41 -9.46 9.21 15.27
C HIS A 41 -10.62 8.33 14.82
N PRO A 42 -10.90 8.25 13.50
CA PRO A 42 -12.03 7.50 12.97
C PRO A 42 -11.77 6.00 13.11
N VAL A 43 -11.97 5.46 14.32
CA VAL A 43 -11.83 4.04 14.66
C VAL A 43 -12.79 3.14 13.87
N TRP A 44 -13.82 3.74 13.26
CA TRP A 44 -14.76 3.08 12.34
C TRP A 44 -14.29 3.07 10.88
N ARG A 45 -13.22 3.80 10.53
CA ARG A 45 -12.55 3.60 9.25
C ARG A 45 -11.63 2.40 9.41
N VAL A 46 -12.13 1.24 8.98
CA VAL A 46 -11.30 0.05 8.78
C VAL A 46 -10.30 0.39 7.67
N THR A 47 -9.10 0.84 8.06
CA THR A 47 -7.98 0.99 7.13
C THR A 47 -7.38 -0.40 6.94
N ILE A 48 -7.56 -0.95 5.74
CA ILE A 48 -6.84 -2.16 5.34
C ILE A 48 -5.34 -1.80 5.37
N PRO A 49 -4.44 -2.70 5.78
CA PRO A 49 -3.00 -2.45 5.75
C PRO A 49 -2.50 -1.93 4.39
N ALA A 50 -3.25 -2.19 3.31
CA ALA A 50 -3.11 -1.62 1.97
C ALA A 50 -2.99 -0.08 1.89
N SER A 51 -3.38 0.68 2.91
CA SER A 51 -3.39 2.16 2.86
C SER A 51 -2.97 2.83 4.18
N ASP A 52 -2.24 2.13 5.05
CA ASP A 52 -1.79 2.68 6.34
C ASP A 52 -0.47 3.48 6.17
N PRO A 53 -0.48 4.81 6.34
CA PRO A 53 0.73 5.64 6.23
C PRO A 53 1.71 5.42 7.40
N GLY A 54 1.27 4.80 8.51
CA GLY A 54 2.11 4.43 9.64
C GLY A 54 2.46 2.93 9.68
N GLY A 55 2.07 2.17 8.66
CA GLY A 55 1.88 0.73 8.74
C GLY A 55 3.13 -0.14 8.56
N VAL A 56 3.25 -1.14 9.45
CA VAL A 56 4.30 -2.17 9.54
C VAL A 56 4.34 -3.11 8.32
N MET A 57 3.28 -3.16 7.48
CA MET A 57 3.22 -3.99 6.27
C MET A 57 2.07 -3.56 5.36
N VAL A 58 2.35 -3.16 4.12
CA VAL A 58 1.34 -2.68 3.15
C VAL A 58 1.37 -3.53 1.88
N TYR A 59 0.21 -3.98 1.39
CA TYR A 59 0.09 -4.83 0.19
C TYR A 59 -0.38 -4.07 -1.06
N PRO A 60 0.15 -4.41 -2.26
CA PRO A 60 -0.13 -3.69 -3.51
C PRO A 60 -1.44 -4.14 -4.17
N VAL A 61 -2.56 -4.10 -3.44
CA VAL A 61 -3.86 -4.56 -3.93
C VAL A 61 -4.26 -3.85 -5.22
N GLY A 62 -4.13 -2.53 -5.23
CA GLY A 62 -4.52 -1.70 -6.37
C GLY A 62 -3.64 -1.94 -7.61
N ALA A 63 -2.32 -2.01 -7.44
CA ALA A 63 -1.40 -2.32 -8.53
C ALA A 63 -1.62 -3.74 -9.09
N VAL A 64 -1.95 -4.72 -8.24
CA VAL A 64 -2.29 -6.08 -8.68
C VAL A 64 -3.58 -6.10 -9.50
N GLU A 65 -4.62 -5.41 -9.06
CA GLU A 65 -5.86 -5.32 -9.85
C GLU A 65 -5.64 -4.60 -11.20
N TYR A 66 -4.78 -3.57 -11.22
CA TYR A 66 -4.37 -2.92 -12.47
C TYR A 66 -3.65 -3.89 -13.42
N MET A 67 -2.66 -4.66 -12.93
CA MET A 67 -1.96 -5.66 -13.75
C MET A 67 -2.90 -6.73 -14.29
N LYS A 68 -3.89 -7.15 -13.49
CA LYS A 68 -4.90 -8.13 -13.91
C LYS A 68 -5.84 -7.57 -14.98
N SER A 69 -6.34 -6.34 -14.81
CA SER A 69 -7.26 -5.70 -15.76
C SER A 69 -6.59 -5.45 -17.12
N THR A 70 -5.32 -5.06 -17.10
CA THR A 70 -4.50 -4.86 -18.30
C THR A 70 -3.91 -6.16 -18.87
N ARG A 71 -4.16 -7.31 -18.23
CA ARG A 71 -3.62 -8.64 -18.60
C ARG A 71 -2.10 -8.63 -18.77
N PHE A 72 -1.41 -7.87 -17.94
CA PHE A 72 0.04 -7.76 -17.96
C PHE A 72 0.70 -9.14 -17.82
N ARG A 73 1.79 -9.34 -18.57
CA ARG A 73 2.63 -10.54 -18.52
C ARG A 73 4.09 -10.11 -18.60
N GLY A 74 4.94 -10.62 -17.70
CA GLY A 74 6.36 -10.29 -17.68
C GLY A 74 6.98 -10.39 -16.28
N ASN A 75 8.23 -9.93 -16.20
CA ASN A 75 9.02 -9.89 -14.97
C ASN A 75 8.79 -8.58 -14.23
N LEU A 76 8.39 -8.66 -12.96
CA LEU A 76 8.14 -7.51 -12.11
C LEU A 76 9.27 -7.36 -11.08
N MET A 77 9.98 -6.22 -11.12
CA MET A 77 10.83 -5.79 -10.02
C MET A 77 9.93 -5.45 -8.82
N THR A 78 9.96 -6.31 -7.80
CA THR A 78 8.94 -6.33 -6.73
C THR A 78 9.57 -6.14 -5.34
N PRO A 79 8.99 -5.35 -4.43
CA PRO A 79 9.51 -5.24 -3.07
C PRO A 79 9.41 -6.58 -2.35
N PHE A 80 10.42 -6.92 -1.54
CA PHE A 80 10.54 -8.22 -0.86
C PHE A 80 9.25 -8.65 -0.16
N VAL A 81 8.68 -7.76 0.66
CA VAL A 81 7.47 -8.01 1.45
C VAL A 81 6.23 -8.25 0.58
N SER A 82 6.17 -7.60 -0.59
CA SER A 82 5.02 -7.66 -1.50
C SER A 82 5.11 -8.81 -2.49
N GLY A 83 6.29 -9.42 -2.67
CA GLY A 83 6.53 -10.46 -3.69
C GLY A 83 5.60 -11.67 -3.57
N ALA A 84 5.35 -12.14 -2.35
CA ALA A 84 4.47 -13.28 -2.12
C ALA A 84 3.02 -12.97 -2.48
N TYR A 85 2.55 -11.75 -2.18
CA TYR A 85 1.21 -11.30 -2.52
C TYR A 85 1.01 -11.22 -4.04
N VAL A 86 1.97 -10.62 -4.75
CA VAL A 86 1.91 -10.53 -6.22
C VAL A 86 1.95 -11.92 -6.84
N SER A 87 2.83 -12.79 -6.37
CA SER A 87 2.93 -14.18 -6.85
C SER A 87 1.62 -14.93 -6.69
N TRP A 88 0.98 -14.83 -5.52
CA TRP A 88 -0.30 -15.48 -5.24
C TRP A 88 -1.42 -15.07 -6.20
N HIS A 89 -1.48 -13.79 -6.58
CA HIS A 89 -2.57 -13.26 -7.39
C HIS A 89 -2.30 -13.27 -8.90
N CYS A 90 -1.04 -13.19 -9.32
CA CYS A 90 -0.68 -12.94 -10.71
C CYS A 90 0.10 -14.07 -11.39
N TYR A 91 0.56 -15.09 -10.65
CA TYR A 91 1.19 -16.26 -11.27
C TYR A 91 0.17 -17.03 -12.14
N PRO A 92 0.56 -17.56 -13.32
CA PRO A 92 1.89 -17.57 -13.92
C PRO A 92 2.23 -16.37 -14.82
N ASN A 93 1.34 -15.38 -14.91
CA ASN A 93 1.48 -14.28 -15.87
C ASN A 93 2.57 -13.28 -15.45
N VAL A 94 2.70 -13.02 -14.15
CA VAL A 94 3.70 -12.11 -13.60
C VAL A 94 4.69 -12.88 -12.74
N LEU A 95 5.97 -12.76 -13.08
CA LEU A 95 7.07 -13.36 -12.32
C LEU A 95 7.71 -12.29 -11.44
N VAL A 96 7.75 -12.53 -10.13
CA VAL A 96 8.34 -11.56 -9.19
C VAL A 96 9.85 -11.75 -9.09
N SER A 97 10.58 -10.64 -8.99
CA SER A 97 12.04 -10.67 -8.86
C SER A 97 12.53 -11.20 -7.50
N LEU A 98 11.71 -11.11 -6.45
CA LEU A 98 12.01 -11.64 -5.12
C LEU A 98 10.72 -11.82 -4.30
N ASP A 99 10.68 -12.84 -3.42
CA ASP A 99 9.67 -12.97 -2.37
C ASP A 99 10.24 -13.64 -1.10
N GLY A 100 9.39 -13.90 -0.10
CA GLY A 100 9.77 -14.50 1.18
C GLY A 100 10.40 -15.90 1.11
N ARG A 101 10.41 -16.56 -0.05
CA ARG A 101 11.10 -17.84 -0.27
C ARG A 101 12.56 -17.65 -0.71
N TYR A 102 13.11 -16.45 -0.56
CA TYR A 102 14.45 -16.08 -1.06
C TYR A 102 15.56 -17.07 -0.70
N GLU A 103 15.57 -17.65 0.51
CA GLU A 103 16.62 -18.59 0.95
C GLU A 103 16.64 -19.91 0.16
N VAL A 104 15.50 -20.31 -0.41
CA VAL A 104 15.34 -21.63 -1.05
C VAL A 104 15.05 -21.54 -2.55
N ALA A 105 14.52 -20.41 -3.02
CA ALA A 105 14.05 -20.24 -4.40
C ALA A 105 14.88 -19.25 -5.23
N TYR A 106 15.73 -18.44 -4.59
CA TYR A 106 16.49 -17.38 -5.25
C TYR A 106 17.99 -17.52 -4.97
N ARG A 107 18.81 -16.90 -5.81
CA ARG A 107 20.25 -16.84 -5.57
C ARG A 107 20.55 -15.87 -4.44
N GLU A 108 21.62 -16.15 -3.69
CA GLU A 108 22.05 -15.32 -2.55
C GLU A 108 22.33 -13.86 -2.92
N ASP A 109 22.72 -13.58 -4.18
CA ASP A 109 23.02 -12.23 -4.64
C ASP A 109 21.78 -11.37 -4.96
N VAL A 110 20.56 -11.95 -4.97
CA VAL A 110 19.34 -11.21 -5.36
C VAL A 110 18.89 -10.23 -4.28
N LEU A 111 18.95 -10.62 -3.00
CA LEU A 111 18.51 -9.75 -1.90
C LEU A 111 19.40 -8.48 -1.79
N PRO A 112 20.74 -8.55 -1.79
CA PRO A 112 21.58 -7.35 -1.81
C PRO A 112 21.32 -6.43 -3.02
N LYS A 113 21.01 -7.02 -4.19
CA LYS A 113 20.64 -6.24 -5.39
C LYS A 113 19.31 -5.52 -5.20
N HIS A 114 18.33 -6.17 -4.56
CA HIS A 114 17.08 -5.49 -4.21
C HIS A 114 17.32 -4.31 -3.27
N ASP A 115 18.13 -4.49 -2.22
CA ASP A 115 18.45 -3.40 -1.30
C ASP A 115 19.15 -2.24 -2.01
N GLN A 116 20.10 -2.54 -2.88
CA GLN A 116 20.77 -1.56 -3.72
C GLN A 116 19.80 -0.82 -4.65
N PHE A 117 18.88 -1.55 -5.29
CA PHE A 117 17.86 -0.98 -6.17
C PHE A 117 16.92 -0.03 -5.43
N TYR A 118 16.26 -0.52 -4.37
CA TYR A 118 15.25 0.26 -3.65
C TYR A 118 15.85 1.46 -2.90
N SER A 119 17.10 1.34 -2.44
CA SER A 119 17.85 2.44 -1.81
C SER A 119 18.49 3.40 -2.81
N ALA A 120 18.42 3.10 -4.12
CA ALA A 120 19.05 3.86 -5.19
C ALA A 120 20.56 4.12 -4.99
N THR A 121 21.31 3.11 -4.53
CA THR A 121 22.75 3.22 -4.27
C THR A 121 23.58 2.58 -5.38
N GLY A 122 24.80 3.08 -5.62
CA GLY A 122 25.69 2.56 -6.67
C GLY A 122 25.07 2.58 -8.07
N ASP A 123 25.40 1.58 -8.90
CA ASP A 123 24.81 1.38 -10.24
C ASP A 123 23.50 0.59 -10.15
N TRP A 124 22.53 1.12 -9.40
CA TRP A 124 21.25 0.46 -9.17
C TRP A 124 20.46 0.22 -10.46
N GLN A 125 20.65 1.05 -11.50
CA GLN A 125 19.95 0.93 -12.77
C GLN A 125 20.29 -0.38 -13.49
N ARG A 126 21.54 -0.83 -13.39
CA ARG A 126 22.02 -2.07 -14.01
C ARG A 126 21.25 -3.30 -13.52
N ILE A 127 20.72 -3.25 -12.31
CA ILE A 127 19.98 -4.36 -11.69
C ILE A 127 18.70 -4.68 -12.48
N LEU A 128 18.06 -3.67 -13.08
CA LEU A 128 16.88 -3.88 -13.92
C LEU A 128 17.19 -4.71 -15.16
N GLU A 129 18.36 -4.48 -15.77
CA GLU A 129 18.84 -5.25 -16.92
C GLU A 129 19.23 -6.68 -16.50
N GLU A 130 19.95 -6.83 -15.39
CA GLU A 130 20.37 -8.13 -14.86
C GLU A 130 19.19 -9.04 -14.50
N LEU A 131 18.11 -8.45 -13.96
CA LEU A 131 16.89 -9.17 -13.63
C LEU A 131 15.87 -9.20 -14.79
N SER A 132 16.20 -8.60 -15.94
CA SER A 132 15.33 -8.49 -17.12
C SER A 132 13.93 -8.00 -16.75
N ALA A 133 13.87 -6.89 -15.99
CA ALA A 133 12.63 -6.34 -15.47
C ALA A 133 11.81 -5.66 -16.59
N ASP A 134 10.57 -6.08 -16.74
CA ASP A 134 9.59 -5.54 -17.68
C ASP A 134 8.72 -4.43 -17.04
N ALA A 135 8.53 -4.55 -15.73
CA ALA A 135 7.77 -3.63 -14.92
C ALA A 135 8.44 -3.45 -13.55
N ILE A 136 8.15 -2.33 -12.88
CA ILE A 136 8.71 -1.99 -11.58
C ILE A 136 7.59 -1.58 -10.64
N LEU A 137 7.46 -2.30 -9.53
CA LEU A 137 6.61 -1.93 -8.40
C LEU A 137 7.46 -1.29 -7.31
N VAL A 138 7.11 -0.08 -6.91
CA VAL A 138 7.82 0.65 -5.84
C VAL A 138 6.84 1.23 -4.84
N GLN A 139 7.25 1.31 -3.57
CA GLN A 139 6.51 2.06 -2.57
C GLN A 139 6.74 3.57 -2.74
N GLN A 140 5.77 4.38 -2.35
CA GLN A 140 5.84 5.84 -2.49
C GLN A 140 7.01 6.47 -1.71
N ASN A 141 7.41 5.86 -0.60
CA ASN A 141 8.52 6.30 0.25
C ASN A 141 9.89 5.74 -0.20
N ALA A 142 9.96 4.90 -1.22
CA ALA A 142 11.22 4.29 -1.65
C ALA A 142 12.12 5.35 -2.33
N PRO A 143 13.40 5.49 -1.95
CA PRO A 143 14.32 6.46 -2.56
C PRO A 143 14.38 6.42 -4.09
N VAL A 144 14.32 5.22 -4.67
CA VAL A 144 14.37 5.01 -6.12
C VAL A 144 13.19 5.63 -6.88
N ARG A 145 12.01 5.79 -6.23
CA ARG A 145 10.79 6.34 -6.87
C ARG A 145 11.01 7.71 -7.49
N GLY A 146 11.81 8.55 -6.84
CA GLY A 146 12.11 9.90 -7.32
C GLY A 146 13.03 9.94 -8.54
N LEU A 147 13.67 8.82 -8.87
CA LEU A 147 14.69 8.71 -9.93
C LEU A 147 14.19 7.96 -11.18
N LEU A 148 13.16 7.12 -11.04
CA LEU A 148 12.58 6.35 -12.15
C LEU A 148 11.94 7.24 -13.21
N GLY A 149 12.15 6.89 -14.48
CA GLY A 149 11.50 7.55 -15.62
C GLY A 149 12.01 8.96 -15.92
N ARG A 150 13.17 9.35 -15.35
CA ARG A 150 13.77 10.65 -15.66
C ARG A 150 14.33 10.68 -17.09
N PRO A 151 14.17 11.79 -17.84
CA PRO A 151 14.83 11.98 -19.12
C PRO A 151 16.33 11.77 -19.01
N GLU A 152 16.95 11.20 -20.05
CA GLU A 152 18.40 10.93 -20.11
C GLU A 152 18.92 9.92 -19.08
N SER A 153 18.03 9.23 -18.35
CA SER A 153 18.40 8.13 -17.45
C SER A 153 18.27 6.77 -18.15
N LYS A 154 19.01 5.75 -17.69
CA LYS A 154 18.82 4.35 -18.12
C LYS A 154 17.39 3.84 -17.91
N THR A 155 16.57 4.54 -17.10
CA THR A 155 15.18 4.20 -16.81
C THR A 155 14.16 5.06 -17.53
N GLU A 156 14.57 5.90 -18.49
CA GLU A 156 13.68 6.80 -19.23
C GLU A 156 12.53 6.06 -19.93
N HIS A 157 12.80 4.83 -20.38
CA HIS A 157 11.82 3.97 -21.03
C HIS A 157 10.79 3.34 -20.09
N PHE A 158 10.87 3.57 -18.78
CA PHE A 158 9.87 3.13 -17.81
C PHE A 158 8.87 4.26 -17.53
N ARG A 159 7.61 4.05 -17.91
CA ARG A 159 6.52 5.01 -17.67
C ARG A 159 5.65 4.59 -16.51
N LEU A 160 5.25 5.56 -15.70
CA LEU A 160 4.26 5.39 -14.65
C LEU A 160 2.89 5.11 -15.28
N VAL A 161 2.27 3.99 -14.93
CA VAL A 161 0.96 3.58 -15.46
C VAL A 161 -0.13 3.51 -14.41
N TYR A 162 0.26 3.38 -13.14
CA TYR A 162 -0.64 3.23 -12.01
C TYR A 162 0.03 3.79 -10.77
N GLU A 163 -0.77 4.47 -9.96
CA GLU A 163 -0.34 5.09 -8.72
C GLU A 163 -1.50 5.12 -7.71
N ASP A 164 -1.21 4.75 -6.48
CA ASP A 164 -2.09 4.93 -5.33
C ASP A 164 -1.34 5.56 -4.14
N ALA A 165 -1.98 5.61 -2.98
CA ALA A 165 -1.42 6.22 -1.78
C ALA A 165 -0.15 5.51 -1.25
N THR A 166 0.15 4.29 -1.71
CA THR A 166 1.27 3.50 -1.17
C THR A 166 2.20 2.93 -2.25
N PHE A 167 1.71 2.61 -3.44
CA PHE A 167 2.50 2.04 -4.52
C PHE A 167 2.39 2.83 -5.82
N ALA A 168 3.48 2.78 -6.58
CA ALA A 168 3.56 3.21 -7.97
C ALA A 168 4.05 2.02 -8.82
N LEU A 169 3.43 1.85 -9.99
CA LEU A 169 3.79 0.83 -10.96
C LEU A 169 4.26 1.49 -12.26
N TYR A 170 5.43 1.07 -12.71
CA TYR A 170 6.03 1.47 -13.96
C TYR A 170 6.07 0.30 -14.93
N LEU A 171 5.82 0.55 -16.22
CA LEU A 171 6.06 -0.41 -17.28
C LEU A 171 7.09 0.11 -18.27
N GLN A 172 7.87 -0.80 -18.82
CA GLN A 172 8.72 -0.51 -19.98
C GLN A 172 7.86 -0.18 -21.22
N ASP A 173 8.28 0.82 -21.99
CA ASP A 173 7.55 1.39 -23.13
C ASP A 173 7.18 0.38 -24.23
N SER A 174 8.01 -0.64 -24.44
CA SER A 174 7.73 -1.72 -25.39
C SER A 174 6.48 -2.53 -25.01
N LEU A 175 6.06 -2.49 -23.75
CA LEU A 175 4.95 -3.26 -23.19
C LEU A 175 3.73 -2.40 -22.88
N SER A 176 3.90 -1.11 -22.58
CA SER A 176 2.79 -0.19 -22.32
C SER A 176 1.88 0.00 -23.54
N VAL A 177 2.42 -0.07 -24.75
CA VAL A 177 1.67 -0.01 -26.02
C VAL A 177 0.76 -1.23 -26.21
N ARG A 178 1.13 -2.41 -25.70
CA ARG A 178 0.29 -3.62 -25.79
C ARG A 178 -0.91 -3.57 -24.84
N THR A 179 -0.79 -2.85 -23.72
CA THR A 179 -1.88 -2.71 -22.75
C THR A 179 -2.88 -1.62 -23.12
N SER A 180 -2.45 -0.57 -23.84
CA SER A 180 -3.35 0.51 -24.32
C SER A 180 -4.05 0.18 -25.64
N GLY A 181 -3.48 -0.70 -26.47
CA GLY A 181 -4.06 -1.12 -27.75
C GLY A 181 -5.25 -2.11 -27.67
N LEU A 182 -5.71 -2.49 -26.46
CA LEU A 182 -6.76 -3.51 -26.28
C LEU A 182 -8.18 -2.96 -26.14
N GLU A 183 -8.41 -1.66 -26.34
CA GLU A 183 -9.76 -1.11 -26.58
C GLU A 183 -10.28 -1.39 -28.00
N GLY A 184 -9.50 -2.03 -28.86
CA GLY A 184 -9.95 -2.43 -30.19
C GLY A 184 -9.07 -3.49 -30.82
N GLU A 185 -9.39 -4.75 -30.55
CA GLU A 185 -9.23 -5.95 -31.39
C GLU A 185 -8.92 -7.19 -30.56
N SER A 186 -9.99 -7.95 -30.32
CA SER A 186 -9.91 -9.37 -30.00
C SER A 186 -9.40 -10.13 -31.22
N GLN A 187 -8.10 -10.35 -31.32
CA GLN A 187 -7.52 -11.41 -32.15
C GLN A 187 -6.63 -12.28 -31.27
N SER A 188 -7.26 -13.34 -30.76
CA SER A 188 -6.62 -14.51 -30.19
C SER A 188 -5.61 -15.10 -31.17
N ARG A 189 -4.34 -15.16 -30.78
CA ARG A 189 -3.36 -16.01 -31.45
C ARG A 189 -2.56 -16.79 -30.41
N TRP A 190 -3.14 -17.90 -29.95
CA TRP A 190 -2.40 -19.13 -29.69
C TRP A 190 -3.28 -20.32 -30.10
N ILE A 191 -2.87 -20.92 -31.22
CA ILE A 191 -3.30 -22.24 -31.67
C ILE A 191 -2.59 -23.26 -30.78
N LYS A 192 -3.37 -24.23 -30.28
CA LYS A 192 -3.03 -25.54 -29.68
C LYS A 192 -1.68 -25.70 -28.99
#